data_AF-A0A3Q3B2B4-F1
#
_entry.id   AF-A0A3Q3B2B4-F1
#
_cell.length_a   1.000
_cell.length_b   1.000
_cell.length_c   1.000
_cell.angle_alpha   90.00
_cell.angle_beta   90.00
_cell.angle_gamma   90.00
#
_symmetry.space_group_name_H-M   'P 1'
#
loop_
_entity.id
_entity.type
_entity.pdbx_description
1 polymer ?
#
loop_
_entity_poly.entity_id
_entity_poly.type
_entity_poly.pdbx_seq_one_letter_code
_entity_poly.pdbx_strand_id
1 'polypeptide(L)'
;FTQRGPRSGSNPATFLLGGNGYYTDHFNHIMYTQQFILTYVLRQFYFVNQSLNWTEAQTYCRQKYTDLVTIRNSEETNQLMNTLSSAGHSSEVWIGLFSEIDWRWSDGFTGSGAEYRNWRSESNEPNFISGKDLCVITSISGLWFDVKCSEKRQFICYKDVE
;
A
#
# COMPACT_ATOMS: atom_id res chain seq x y z
N PHE A 1 47.27 -17.15 39.02
CA PHE A 1 47.14 -18.26 39.97
C PHE A 1 45.77 -18.88 39.82
N THR A 2 45.74 -20.05 39.20
CA THR A 2 44.66 -21.04 39.32
C THR A 2 44.35 -21.33 40.78
N GLN A 3 43.10 -21.67 41.11
CA GLN A 3 42.61 -22.78 41.97
C GLN A 3 41.07 -22.62 42.06
N ARG A 4 40.15 -23.58 41.96
CA ARG A 4 40.05 -25.01 41.64
C ARG A 4 38.52 -25.26 41.45
N GLY A 5 38.13 -26.27 40.66
CA GLY A 5 36.79 -26.90 40.78
C GLY A 5 36.68 -27.73 42.08
N PRO A 6 35.73 -28.70 42.27
CA PRO A 6 34.92 -29.38 41.25
C PRO A 6 33.45 -29.77 41.64
N ARG A 7 32.71 -30.23 40.61
CA ARG A 7 31.77 -31.38 40.53
C ARG A 7 30.48 -31.49 41.37
N SER A 8 29.42 -31.77 40.58
CA SER A 8 28.36 -32.77 40.72
C SER A 8 27.25 -32.60 41.76
N GLY A 9 26.04 -32.43 41.23
CA GLY A 9 24.98 -33.44 41.39
C GLY A 9 24.00 -33.21 42.54
N SER A 10 22.82 -32.70 42.22
CA SER A 10 21.52 -33.15 42.78
C SER A 10 20.37 -32.39 42.12
N ASN A 11 19.62 -33.08 41.26
CA ASN A 11 18.18 -32.84 41.09
C ASN A 11 17.48 -33.84 42.06
N PRO A 12 16.24 -33.65 42.55
CA PRO A 12 15.15 -32.93 41.90
C PRO A 12 14.25 -32.06 42.83
N ALA A 13 13.56 -31.09 42.26
CA ALA A 13 12.22 -30.73 42.72
C ALA A 13 11.38 -30.28 41.52
N THR A 14 10.67 -31.25 40.98
CA THR A 14 9.56 -31.07 40.04
C THR A 14 8.48 -30.23 40.73
N PHE A 15 8.16 -29.06 40.17
CA PHE A 15 6.89 -28.40 40.47
C PHE A 15 6.13 -28.23 39.15
N LEU A 16 5.21 -29.15 38.90
CA LEU A 16 4.22 -29.03 37.84
C LEU A 16 2.99 -28.33 38.43
N LEU A 17 2.74 -27.10 37.99
CA LEU A 17 1.39 -26.55 37.89
C LEU A 17 1.30 -25.74 36.57
N GLY A 18 0.69 -26.36 35.55
CA GLY A 18 0.02 -25.70 34.41
C GLY A 18 0.88 -24.90 33.42
N GLY A 19 1.06 -25.44 32.20
CA GLY A 19 1.68 -24.78 31.04
C GLY A 19 0.97 -23.49 30.59
N ASN A 20 1.58 -22.60 29.80
CA ASN A 20 2.55 -22.81 28.74
C ASN A 20 3.81 -21.94 28.92
N GLY A 21 4.97 -22.57 28.81
CA GLY A 21 6.27 -21.89 28.77
C GLY A 21 6.46 -21.12 27.46
N TYR A 22 7.03 -19.91 27.57
CA TYR A 22 7.63 -19.24 26.43
C TYR A 22 9.00 -19.88 26.19
N TYR A 23 9.14 -20.54 25.04
CA TYR A 23 10.43 -21.03 24.55
C TYR A 23 10.94 -20.04 23.51
N THR A 24 12.10 -19.42 23.75
CA THR A 24 12.83 -18.69 22.71
C THR A 24 13.81 -19.66 22.06
N ASP A 25 13.64 -19.94 20.77
CA ASP A 25 14.68 -20.58 19.96
C ASP A 25 14.78 -19.91 18.57
N HIS A 26 15.98 -20.02 18.02
CA HIS A 26 16.61 -19.22 16.99
C HIS A 26 16.24 -19.67 15.57
N PHE A 27 14.99 -19.98 15.25
CA PHE A 27 14.57 -20.26 13.86
C PHE A 27 13.12 -19.83 13.60
N ASN A 28 12.93 -19.17 12.45
CA ASN A 28 11.66 -18.74 11.85
C ASN A 28 10.47 -19.65 12.20
N HIS A 29 9.54 -19.16 13.03
CA HIS A 29 8.24 -19.81 13.25
C HIS A 29 7.10 -18.83 13.03
N ILE A 30 6.31 -19.13 12.00
CA ILE A 30 5.03 -18.48 11.72
C ILE A 30 4.03 -18.96 12.78
N MET A 31 3.55 -18.03 13.60
CA MET A 31 2.57 -18.28 14.65
C MET A 31 1.16 -18.38 14.03
N TYR A 32 0.65 -19.59 13.82
CA TYR A 32 -0.77 -19.80 13.53
C TYR A 32 -1.47 -20.35 14.79
N THR A 33 -2.22 -19.49 15.46
CA THR A 33 -3.26 -19.87 16.43
C THR A 33 -4.56 -19.15 16.06
N GLN A 34 -5.68 -19.71 16.48
CA GLN A 34 -6.94 -19.78 15.73
C GLN A 34 -7.64 -18.43 15.42
N GLN A 35 -8.21 -18.39 14.21
CA GLN A 35 -9.12 -17.39 13.65
C GLN A 35 -8.61 -15.96 13.40
N PHE A 36 -7.38 -15.78 12.91
CA PHE A 36 -7.00 -14.58 12.14
C PHE A 36 -5.83 -14.93 11.23
N ILE A 37 -6.09 -15.62 10.12
CA ILE A 37 -5.27 -15.32 8.94
C ILE A 37 -5.83 -13.99 8.47
N LEU A 38 -5.26 -12.89 8.97
CA LEU A 38 -5.28 -11.63 8.23
C LEU A 38 -4.68 -12.02 6.89
N THR A 39 -5.52 -12.27 5.89
CA THR A 39 -5.07 -12.44 4.52
C THR A 39 -4.46 -11.10 4.16
N TYR A 40 -3.14 -10.97 4.34
CA TYR A 40 -2.41 -9.82 3.88
C TYR A 40 -2.39 -9.95 2.36
N VAL A 41 -3.44 -9.43 1.72
CA VAL A 41 -3.53 -9.39 0.27
C VAL A 41 -2.46 -8.41 -0.18
N LEU A 42 -1.42 -8.95 -0.80
CA LEU A 42 -0.35 -8.15 -1.37
C LEU A 42 -0.90 -7.43 -2.59
N ARG A 43 -0.65 -6.12 -2.69
CA ARG A 43 -1.02 -5.34 -3.87
C ARG A 43 0.22 -5.04 -4.69
N GLN A 44 0.14 -5.26 -5.99
CA GLN A 44 1.19 -4.92 -6.94
C GLN A 44 0.73 -3.78 -7.86
N PHE A 45 1.61 -2.81 -8.07
CA PHE A 45 1.34 -1.63 -8.91
C PHE A 45 2.01 -1.81 -10.27
N TYR A 46 1.33 -1.36 -11.32
CA TYR A 46 1.78 -1.51 -12.71
C TYR A 46 1.67 -0.18 -13.43
N PHE A 47 2.81 0.34 -13.88
CA PHE A 47 2.85 1.49 -14.77
C PHE A 47 2.45 1.11 -16.19
N VAL A 48 1.49 1.86 -16.73
CA VAL A 48 1.00 1.69 -18.10
C VAL A 48 1.39 2.91 -18.93
N ASN A 49 2.29 2.71 -19.89
CA ASN A 49 2.76 3.75 -20.79
C ASN A 49 1.78 3.99 -21.97
N GLN A 50 0.52 4.29 -21.66
CA GLN A 50 -0.49 4.73 -22.62
C GLN A 50 -1.09 6.05 -22.14
N SER A 51 -1.23 7.02 -23.04
CA SER A 51 -1.80 8.31 -22.70
C SER A 51 -3.31 8.31 -22.97
N LEU A 52 -4.10 8.17 -21.91
CA LEU A 52 -5.56 8.02 -21.95
C LEU A 52 -6.23 9.02 -21.00
N ASN A 53 -7.51 9.32 -21.25
CA ASN A 53 -8.30 10.03 -20.25
C ASN A 53 -8.60 9.15 -19.03
N TRP A 54 -9.05 9.75 -17.92
CA TRP A 54 -9.19 9.01 -16.66
C TRP A 54 -10.15 7.82 -16.79
N THR A 55 -11.29 7.98 -17.45
CA THR A 55 -12.29 6.91 -17.66
C THR A 55 -11.77 5.79 -18.56
N GLU A 56 -11.03 6.13 -19.62
CA GLU A 56 -10.37 5.18 -20.50
C GLU A 56 -9.27 4.40 -19.77
N ALA A 57 -8.48 5.09 -18.94
CA ALA A 57 -7.44 4.49 -18.10
C ALA A 57 -8.03 3.51 -17.07
N GLN A 58 -9.11 3.91 -16.38
CA GLN A 58 -9.88 3.04 -15.48
C GLN A 58 -10.38 1.78 -16.21
N THR A 59 -10.97 1.97 -17.39
CA THR A 59 -11.46 0.88 -18.22
C THR A 59 -10.34 -0.08 -18.60
N TYR A 60 -9.17 0.45 -19.00
CA TYR A 60 -7.99 -0.36 -19.29
C TYR A 60 -7.55 -1.17 -18.06
N CYS A 61 -7.46 -0.53 -16.90
CA CYS A 61 -7.04 -1.23 -15.69
C CYS A 61 -8.00 -2.35 -15.31
N ARG A 62 -9.32 -2.14 -15.41
CA ARG A 62 -10.32 -3.19 -15.14
C ARG A 62 -10.30 -4.35 -16.15
N GLN A 63 -9.82 -4.12 -17.36
CA GLN A 63 -9.69 -5.16 -18.38
C GLN A 63 -8.42 -6.02 -18.22
N LYS A 64 -7.36 -5.47 -17.60
CA LYS A 64 -6.02 -6.10 -17.55
C LYS A 64 -5.54 -6.43 -16.13
N TYR A 65 -6.06 -5.72 -15.14
CA TYR A 65 -5.67 -5.72 -13.73
C TYR A 65 -6.95 -5.66 -12.86
N THR A 66 -6.88 -5.03 -11.68
CA THR A 66 -8.06 -4.80 -10.82
C THR A 66 -8.72 -3.45 -11.15
N ASP A 67 -8.03 -2.33 -10.92
CA ASP A 67 -8.52 -0.96 -11.21
C ASP A 67 -7.32 0.01 -11.28
N LEU A 68 -7.57 1.30 -11.51
CA LEU A 68 -6.61 2.37 -11.22
C LEU A 68 -6.19 2.29 -9.75
N VAL A 69 -4.94 2.68 -9.46
CA VAL A 69 -4.38 2.52 -8.14
C VAL A 69 -5.12 3.34 -7.07
N THR A 70 -5.63 2.63 -6.07
CA THR A 70 -5.96 3.19 -4.75
C THR A 70 -4.71 3.23 -3.88
N ILE A 71 -4.45 4.36 -3.22
CA ILE A 71 -3.30 4.55 -2.31
C ILE A 71 -3.84 4.71 -0.89
N ARG A 72 -3.55 3.74 -0.02
CA ARG A 72 -4.16 3.61 1.31
C ARG A 72 -3.35 4.23 2.44
N ASN A 73 -2.05 4.42 2.22
CA ASN A 73 -1.11 4.92 3.22
C ASN A 73 0.23 5.32 2.58
N SER A 74 1.17 5.80 3.39
CA SER A 74 2.51 6.21 2.95
C SER A 74 3.38 5.07 2.43
N GLU A 75 3.16 3.83 2.86
CA GLU A 75 3.90 2.66 2.35
C GLU A 75 3.53 2.39 0.89
N GLU A 76 2.24 2.46 0.55
CA GLU A 76 1.79 2.38 -0.84
C GLU A 76 2.23 3.60 -1.68
N THR A 77 2.35 4.79 -1.09
CA THR A 77 2.98 5.94 -1.76
C THR A 77 4.43 5.60 -2.14
N ASN A 78 5.20 4.98 -1.25
CA ASN A 78 6.57 4.53 -1.56
C ASN A 78 6.60 3.48 -2.68
N GLN A 79 5.67 2.52 -2.66
CA GLN A 79 5.54 1.53 -3.72
C GLN A 79 5.25 2.17 -5.09
N LEU A 80 4.36 3.17 -5.12
CA LEU A 80 4.08 3.95 -6.32
C LEU A 80 5.32 4.67 -6.85
N MET A 81 6.04 5.38 -5.96
CA MET A 81 7.27 6.10 -6.34
C MET A 81 8.34 5.14 -6.88
N ASN A 82 8.50 3.97 -6.27
CA ASN A 82 9.41 2.93 -6.75
C ASN A 82 9.01 2.37 -8.11
N THR A 83 7.70 2.19 -8.34
CA THR A 83 7.15 1.73 -9.63
C THR A 83 7.46 2.72 -10.75
N LEU A 84 7.24 4.02 -10.51
CA LEU A 84 7.56 5.09 -11.46
C LEU A 84 9.06 5.21 -11.73
N SER A 85 9.86 5.17 -10.66
CA SER A 85 11.33 5.27 -10.74
C SER A 85 11.92 4.11 -11.53
N SER A 86 11.41 2.88 -11.30
CA SER A 86 11.85 1.67 -12.01
C SER A 86 11.45 1.70 -13.48
N ALA A 87 10.34 2.37 -13.83
CA ALA A 87 9.94 2.63 -15.21
C ALA A 87 10.69 3.81 -15.85
N GLY A 88 11.54 4.53 -15.10
CA GLY A 88 12.20 5.75 -15.56
C GLY A 88 11.24 6.90 -15.89
N HIS A 89 10.04 6.91 -15.29
CA HIS A 89 9.01 7.90 -15.57
C HIS A 89 9.00 9.02 -14.53
N SER A 90 8.98 10.28 -15.01
CA SER A 90 9.05 11.47 -14.16
C SER A 90 7.85 12.42 -14.26
N SER A 91 6.95 12.20 -15.22
CA SER A 91 5.72 12.99 -15.36
C SER A 91 4.62 12.49 -14.43
N GLU A 92 3.57 13.29 -14.27
CA GLU A 92 2.41 12.93 -13.47
C GLU A 92 1.52 11.89 -14.15
N VAL A 93 0.98 10.98 -13.34
CA VAL A 93 0.19 9.83 -13.81
C VAL A 93 -1.16 9.77 -13.09
N TRP A 94 -2.18 9.19 -13.75
CA TRP A 94 -3.48 8.97 -13.11
C TRP A 94 -3.41 7.95 -11.97
N ILE A 95 -4.22 8.24 -10.93
CA ILE A 95 -4.57 7.32 -9.85
C ILE A 95 -6.11 7.19 -9.76
N GLY A 96 -6.60 6.27 -8.95
CA GLY A 96 -8.02 5.93 -8.86
C GLY A 96 -8.90 6.94 -8.12
N LEU A 97 -8.35 8.06 -7.62
CA LEU A 97 -9.13 9.05 -6.88
C LEU A 97 -9.82 10.01 -7.84
N PHE A 98 -11.11 10.24 -7.64
CA PHE A 98 -11.91 11.22 -8.39
C PHE A 98 -13.03 11.82 -7.53
N SER A 99 -13.64 12.90 -8.00
CA SER A 99 -14.79 13.53 -7.36
C SER A 99 -15.80 14.07 -8.37
N GLU A 100 -17.06 13.67 -8.19
CA GLU A 100 -18.24 14.31 -8.82
C GLU A 100 -18.96 15.25 -7.83
N ILE A 101 -18.90 14.91 -6.54
CA ILE A 101 -19.48 15.62 -5.40
C ILE A 101 -18.52 15.46 -4.21
N ASP A 102 -18.13 14.22 -3.92
CA ASP A 102 -17.19 13.83 -2.88
C ASP A 102 -16.07 12.94 -3.44
N TRP A 103 -14.88 13.03 -2.83
CA TRP A 103 -13.72 12.21 -3.17
C TRP A 103 -13.99 10.72 -2.92
N ARG A 104 -13.79 9.90 -3.96
CA ARG A 104 -13.98 8.45 -3.89
C ARG A 104 -12.93 7.71 -4.72
N TRP A 105 -12.59 6.52 -4.28
CA TRP A 105 -11.71 5.62 -5.03
C TRP A 105 -12.52 4.87 -6.10
N SER A 106 -11.92 4.69 -7.27
CA SER A 106 -12.53 4.08 -8.45
C SER A 106 -12.92 2.63 -8.24
N ASP A 107 -12.16 1.91 -7.42
CA ASP A 107 -12.42 0.53 -7.02
C ASP A 107 -13.50 0.40 -5.92
N GLY A 108 -14.04 1.52 -5.43
CA GLY A 108 -15.02 1.53 -4.35
C GLY A 108 -14.44 1.25 -2.96
N PHE A 109 -13.13 1.39 -2.76
CA PHE A 109 -12.50 1.15 -1.47
C PHE A 109 -12.99 2.14 -0.39
N THR A 110 -13.64 1.61 0.65
CA THR A 110 -14.13 2.37 1.82
C THR A 110 -13.53 1.89 3.15
N GLY A 111 -12.45 1.10 3.10
CA GLY A 111 -11.81 0.52 4.28
C GLY A 111 -10.88 1.48 5.02
N SER A 112 -10.11 0.94 5.97
CA SER A 112 -9.06 1.71 6.66
C SER A 112 -8.05 2.26 5.65
N GLY A 113 -7.86 3.58 5.66
CA GLY A 113 -7.01 4.29 4.69
C GLY A 113 -7.78 4.89 3.51
N ALA A 114 -9.09 4.70 3.39
CA ALA A 114 -9.89 5.31 2.31
C ALA A 114 -9.83 6.85 2.34
N GLU A 115 -9.65 7.44 3.53
CA GLU A 115 -9.48 8.89 3.74
C GLU A 115 -8.03 9.37 3.58
N TYR A 116 -7.07 8.49 3.24
CA TYR A 116 -5.69 8.91 3.03
C TYR A 116 -5.60 9.89 1.86
N ARG A 117 -4.94 11.02 2.09
CA ARG A 117 -4.71 12.05 1.07
C ARG A 117 -3.25 12.51 1.13
N ASN A 118 -2.62 12.63 -0.03
CA ASN A 118 -1.25 13.15 -0.15
C ASN A 118 -1.19 14.38 -1.08
N TRP A 119 -2.13 15.30 -0.90
CA TRP A 119 -2.23 16.54 -1.68
C TRP A 119 -0.97 17.40 -1.56
N ARG A 120 -0.60 18.07 -2.66
CA ARG A 120 0.48 19.07 -2.64
C ARG A 120 0.06 20.36 -1.95
N SER A 121 0.40 20.49 -0.68
CA SER A 121 0.07 21.67 0.13
C SER A 121 0.65 22.99 -0.40
N GLU A 122 1.87 22.97 -0.96
CA GLU A 122 2.54 24.16 -1.51
C GLU A 122 1.77 24.84 -2.66
N SER A 123 0.91 24.08 -3.35
CA SER A 123 0.11 24.56 -4.48
C SER A 123 -1.37 24.73 -4.11
N ASN A 124 -1.72 24.61 -2.82
CA ASN A 124 -3.10 24.61 -2.33
C ASN A 124 -3.98 23.53 -2.97
N GLU A 125 -3.43 22.33 -3.18
CA GLU A 125 -4.21 21.19 -3.69
C GLU A 125 -5.12 20.59 -2.59
N PRO A 126 -6.29 20.04 -2.96
CA PRO A 126 -6.94 20.22 -4.25
C PRO A 126 -7.41 21.68 -4.42
N ASN A 127 -7.13 22.25 -5.58
CA ASN A 127 -7.42 23.65 -5.91
C ASN A 127 -8.80 23.83 -6.60
N PHE A 128 -9.43 22.73 -7.02
CA PHE A 128 -10.78 22.69 -7.61
C PHE A 128 -10.95 23.56 -8.87
N ILE A 129 -9.87 23.91 -9.57
CA ILE A 129 -9.92 24.76 -10.77
C ILE A 129 -10.75 24.10 -11.89
N SER A 130 -10.75 22.76 -11.93
CA SER A 130 -11.50 21.98 -12.95
C SER A 130 -13.01 21.88 -12.64
N GLY A 131 -13.49 22.48 -11.55
CA GLY A 131 -14.91 22.54 -11.21
C GLY A 131 -15.48 21.19 -10.78
N LYS A 132 -16.39 20.62 -11.58
CA LYS A 132 -17.10 19.36 -11.25
C LYS A 132 -16.47 18.10 -11.85
N ASP A 133 -15.40 18.26 -12.63
CA ASP A 133 -14.74 17.17 -13.35
C ASP A 133 -13.33 16.97 -12.79
N LEU A 134 -13.26 16.40 -11.58
CA LEU A 134 -12.03 16.36 -10.77
C LEU A 134 -11.49 14.94 -10.71
N CYS A 135 -10.36 14.71 -11.38
CA CYS A 135 -9.61 13.48 -11.34
C CYS A 135 -8.19 13.73 -10.84
N VAL A 136 -7.58 12.73 -10.22
CA VAL A 136 -6.33 12.93 -9.50
C VAL A 136 -5.15 12.34 -10.23
N ILE A 137 -4.11 13.15 -10.37
CA ILE A 137 -2.78 12.72 -10.79
C ILE A 137 -1.82 12.75 -9.60
N THR A 138 -0.78 11.91 -9.66
CA THR A 138 0.35 11.94 -8.73
C THR A 138 1.65 12.16 -9.48
N SER A 139 2.57 12.92 -8.88
CA SER A 139 3.94 13.07 -9.37
C SER A 139 4.86 11.94 -8.89
N ILE A 140 6.11 11.94 -9.36
CA ILE A 140 7.17 11.04 -8.89
C ILE A 140 7.51 11.23 -7.39
N SER A 141 7.15 12.37 -6.79
CA SER A 141 7.30 12.60 -5.34
C SER A 141 6.10 12.08 -4.53
N GLY A 142 5.14 11.43 -5.19
CA GLY A 142 3.94 10.89 -4.57
C GLY A 142 2.87 11.93 -4.22
N LEU A 143 3.09 13.21 -4.55
CA LEU A 143 2.15 14.30 -4.23
C LEU A 143 1.06 14.43 -5.28
N TRP A 144 -0.15 14.74 -4.82
CA TRP A 144 -1.36 14.70 -5.64
C TRP A 144 -1.84 16.07 -6.07
N PHE A 145 -2.48 16.10 -7.24
CA PHE A 145 -3.11 17.28 -7.84
C PHE A 145 -4.47 16.89 -8.43
N ASP A 146 -5.45 17.78 -8.32
CA ASP A 146 -6.68 17.63 -9.10
C ASP A 146 -6.56 18.30 -10.47
N VAL A 147 -7.02 17.61 -11.50
CA VAL A 147 -7.04 18.07 -12.88
C VAL A 147 -8.29 17.59 -13.59
N LYS A 148 -8.54 18.12 -14.78
CA LYS A 148 -9.71 17.75 -15.57
C LYS A 148 -9.61 16.30 -16.04
N CYS A 149 -10.64 15.49 -15.79
CA CYS A 149 -10.64 14.07 -16.15
C CYS A 149 -10.45 13.79 -17.65
N SER A 150 -10.76 14.76 -18.52
CA SER A 150 -10.55 14.68 -19.96
C SER A 150 -9.10 14.78 -20.43
N GLU A 151 -8.16 15.19 -19.56
CA GLU A 151 -6.74 15.23 -19.89
C GLU A 151 -6.21 13.84 -20.23
N LYS A 152 -5.15 13.74 -21.04
CA LYS A 152 -4.54 12.45 -21.36
C LYS A 152 -3.23 12.27 -20.62
N ARG A 153 -3.13 11.22 -19.79
CA ARG A 153 -1.94 10.90 -18.99
C ARG A 153 -1.68 9.39 -19.03
N GLN A 154 -0.42 9.02 -18.79
CA GLN A 154 -0.09 7.68 -18.33
C GLN A 154 -0.71 7.42 -16.96
N PHE A 155 -0.75 6.15 -16.56
CA PHE A 155 -1.52 5.76 -15.37
C PHE A 155 -0.94 4.54 -14.68
N ILE A 156 -1.31 4.38 -13.41
CA ILE A 156 -0.91 3.24 -12.58
C ILE A 156 -2.16 2.40 -12.32
N CYS A 157 -2.11 1.13 -12.71
CA CYS A 157 -3.09 0.14 -12.29
C CYS A 157 -2.57 -0.61 -11.05
N TYR A 158 -3.46 -1.25 -10.32
CA TYR A 158 -3.07 -2.23 -9.31
C TYR A 158 -3.71 -3.60 -9.57
N LYS A 159 -3.11 -4.63 -9.00
CA LYS A 159 -3.69 -5.96 -8.89
C LYS A 159 -3.40 -6.55 -7.51
N ASP A 160 -4.39 -7.25 -6.96
CA ASP A 160 -4.19 -8.09 -5.79
C ASP A 160 -3.45 -9.37 -6.19
N VAL A 161 -2.45 -9.74 -5.39
CA VAL A 161 -1.65 -10.96 -5.54
C VAL A 161 -2.17 -11.96 -4.52
N GLU A 162 -2.72 -13.05 -5.06
CA GLU A 162 -3.12 -14.25 -4.29
C GLU A 162 -1.92 -15.07 -3.85
#